data_AF-A0A9X6LJS2-F1
#
_entry.id   AF-A0A9X6LJS2-F1
#
_cell.length_a   1.000
_cell.length_b   1.000
_cell.length_c   1.000
_cell.angle_alpha   90.00
_cell.angle_beta   90.00
_cell.angle_gamma   90.00
#
_symmetry.space_group_name_H-M   'P 1'
#
loop_
_entity.id
_entity.type
_entity.pdbx_description
1 polymer ?
#
loop_
_entity_poly.entity_id
_entity_poly.type
_entity_poly.pdbx_seq_one_letter_code
_entity_poly.pdbx_strand_id
1 'polypeptide(L)'
;MKRMLTERELEVAIYVAKGYTDAEISKKIYVTPRRISTIINHIKEKWHINSRVELGILVYHYGFIDAPLFSNKENHLFEKVAQ
;
A
#
# COMPACT_ATOMS: atom_id res chain seq x y z
N MET A 1 4.75 -22.06 7.21
CA MET A 1 4.37 -21.44 5.91
C MET A 1 5.06 -20.10 5.78
N LYS A 2 5.78 -19.86 4.68
CA LYS A 2 6.61 -18.66 4.48
C LYS A 2 5.69 -17.48 4.11
N ARG A 3 5.44 -16.57 5.06
CA ARG A 3 4.63 -15.35 4.86
C ARG A 3 5.33 -14.28 4.01
N MET A 4 6.51 -14.56 3.45
CA MET A 4 7.23 -13.55 2.65
C MET A 4 6.53 -13.29 1.32
N LEU A 5 6.30 -12.03 1.00
CA LEU A 5 5.90 -11.59 -0.34
C LEU A 5 7.00 -11.93 -1.35
N THR A 6 6.59 -12.32 -2.55
CA THR A 6 7.49 -12.32 -3.71
C THR A 6 7.88 -10.89 -4.08
N GLU A 7 8.93 -10.70 -4.86
CA GLU A 7 9.34 -9.37 -5.34
C GLU A 7 8.19 -8.64 -6.03
N ARG A 8 7.43 -9.37 -6.87
CA ARG A 8 6.30 -8.79 -7.60
C ARG A 8 5.13 -8.43 -6.69
N GLU A 9 4.83 -9.27 -5.70
CA GLU A 9 3.81 -8.96 -4.69
C GLU A 9 4.21 -7.76 -3.84
N LEU A 10 5.48 -7.69 -3.43
CA LEU A 10 6.02 -6.58 -2.63
C LEU A 10 5.97 -5.26 -3.40
N GLU A 11 6.38 -5.26 -4.67
CA GLU A 11 6.31 -4.07 -5.52
C GLU A 11 4.87 -3.53 -5.63
N VAL A 12 3.89 -4.42 -5.89
CA VAL A 12 2.47 -4.03 -5.93
C VAL A 12 2.02 -3.51 -4.56
N ALA A 13 2.37 -4.18 -3.47
CA ALA A 13 2.02 -3.77 -2.11
C ALA A 13 2.56 -2.37 -1.76
N ILE A 14 3.80 -2.06 -2.16
CA ILE A 14 4.40 -0.73 -1.98
C ILE A 14 3.61 0.34 -2.72
N TYR A 15 3.19 0.09 -3.97
CA TYR A 15 2.35 1.06 -4.68
C TYR A 15 0.97 1.21 -4.07
N VAL A 16 0.37 0.12 -3.59
CA VAL A 16 -0.89 0.17 -2.83
C VAL A 16 -0.74 1.07 -1.61
N ALA A 17 0.33 0.89 -0.83
CA ALA A 17 0.58 1.66 0.37
C ALA A 17 0.86 3.15 0.09
N LYS A 18 1.36 3.48 -1.11
CA LYS A 18 1.50 4.85 -1.62
C LYS A 18 0.19 5.46 -2.13
N GLY A 19 -0.93 4.73 -2.10
CA GLY A 19 -2.24 5.21 -2.51
C GLY A 19 -2.58 5.06 -3.99
N TYR A 20 -1.76 4.36 -4.78
CA TYR A 20 -2.05 4.17 -6.20
C TYR A 20 -3.24 3.22 -6.42
N THR A 21 -4.04 3.51 -7.44
CA THR A 21 -5.11 2.66 -7.97
C THR A 21 -4.56 1.53 -8.85
N ASP A 22 -5.36 0.48 -9.08
CA ASP A 22 -4.93 -0.65 -9.92
C ASP A 22 -4.57 -0.21 -11.35
N ALA A 23 -5.24 0.80 -11.90
CA ALA A 23 -4.95 1.35 -13.22
C ALA A 23 -3.65 2.17 -13.26
N GLU A 24 -3.29 2.86 -12.18
CA GLU A 24 -2.00 3.57 -12.09
C GLU A 24 -0.85 2.59 -11.91
N ILE A 25 -1.04 1.60 -11.04
CA ILE A 25 -0.06 0.52 -10.83
C ILE A 25 0.17 -0.22 -12.15
N SER A 26 -0.89 -0.57 -12.87
CA SER A 26 -0.79 -1.32 -14.12
C SER A 26 0.07 -0.60 -15.16
N LYS A 27 -0.01 0.73 -15.22
CA LYS A 27 0.82 1.59 -16.08
C LYS A 27 2.28 1.61 -15.62
N LYS A 28 2.54 1.67 -14.32
CA LYS A 28 3.91 1.72 -13.78
C LYS A 28 4.69 0.43 -14.01
N ILE A 29 4.00 -0.70 -14.00
CA ILE A 29 4.64 -2.01 -14.03
C ILE A 29 4.28 -2.85 -15.26
N TYR A 30 3.69 -2.21 -16.28
CA TYR A 30 3.38 -2.72 -17.61
C TYR A 30 2.56 -4.03 -17.63
N VAL A 31 1.45 -4.05 -16.87
CA VAL A 31 0.49 -5.18 -16.87
C VAL A 31 -0.94 -4.66 -16.96
N THR A 32 -1.93 -5.57 -17.00
CA THR A 32 -3.35 -5.17 -16.99
C THR A 32 -3.83 -4.84 -15.57
N PRO A 33 -4.82 -3.93 -15.40
CA PRO A 33 -5.42 -3.65 -14.09
C PRO A 33 -5.99 -4.91 -13.42
N ARG A 34 -6.58 -5.83 -14.21
CA ARG A 34 -7.07 -7.13 -13.72
C ARG A 34 -5.96 -7.94 -13.06
N ARG A 35 -4.75 -7.96 -13.66
CA ARG A 35 -3.59 -8.65 -13.07
C ARG A 35 -3.17 -8.05 -11.73
N ILE A 36 -3.27 -6.73 -11.57
CA ILE A 36 -3.00 -6.05 -10.29
C ILE A 36 -4.00 -6.50 -9.23
N SER A 37 -5.29 -6.47 -9.54
CA SER A 37 -6.35 -6.94 -8.63
C SER A 37 -6.14 -8.39 -8.19
N THR A 38 -5.78 -9.29 -9.12
CA THR A 38 -5.44 -10.69 -8.79
C THR A 38 -4.26 -10.78 -7.82
N ILE A 39 -3.17 -10.02 -8.05
CA ILE A 39 -2.01 -10.02 -7.15
C ILE A 39 -2.42 -9.53 -5.76
N ILE A 40 -3.20 -8.46 -5.66
CA ILE A 40 -3.67 -7.91 -4.38
C ILE A 40 -4.53 -8.94 -3.63
N ASN A 41 -5.42 -9.66 -4.31
CA ASN A 41 -6.23 -10.70 -3.67
C ASN A 41 -5.37 -11.87 -3.15
N HIS A 42 -4.37 -12.32 -3.91
CA HIS A 42 -3.45 -13.35 -3.42
C HIS A 42 -2.65 -12.89 -2.19
N ILE A 43 -2.21 -11.62 -2.17
CA ILE A 43 -1.55 -11.04 -1.00
C ILE A 43 -2.50 -11.05 0.21
N LYS A 44 -3.75 -10.65 0.01
CA LYS A 44 -4.77 -10.63 1.07
C LYS A 44 -5.00 -12.02 1.66
N GLU A 45 -5.18 -13.03 0.82
CA GLU A 45 -5.35 -14.42 1.23
C GLU A 45 -4.13 -14.93 1.99
N LYS A 46 -2.93 -14.68 1.47
CA LYS A 46 -1.65 -15.11 2.05
C LYS A 46 -1.36 -14.48 3.42
N TRP A 47 -1.82 -13.26 3.65
CA TRP A 47 -1.59 -12.51 4.89
C TRP A 47 -2.82 -12.44 5.81
N HIS A 48 -3.94 -13.04 5.41
CA HIS A 48 -5.21 -13.03 6.14
C HIS A 48 -5.70 -11.61 6.47
N ILE A 49 -5.64 -10.72 5.49
CA ILE A 49 -6.16 -9.36 5.57
C ILE A 49 -7.32 -9.18 4.59
N ASN A 50 -8.22 -8.24 4.89
CA ASN A 50 -9.49 -8.12 4.18
C ASN A 50 -9.57 -6.87 3.31
N SER A 51 -8.87 -5.80 3.67
CA SER A 51 -8.95 -4.51 2.98
C SER A 51 -7.65 -4.09 2.29
N ARG A 52 -7.78 -3.21 1.30
CA ARG A 52 -6.62 -2.55 0.66
C ARG A 52 -5.87 -1.66 1.67
N VAL A 53 -6.62 -1.11 2.63
CA VAL A 53 -6.08 -0.29 3.73
C VAL A 53 -5.21 -1.15 4.65
N GLU A 54 -5.67 -2.34 5.05
CA GLU A 54 -4.86 -3.29 5.82
C GLU A 54 -3.57 -3.67 5.10
N LEU A 55 -3.59 -3.81 3.77
CA LEU A 55 -2.36 -4.02 2.98
C LEU A 55 -1.40 -2.84 3.10
N GLY A 56 -1.90 -1.61 3.00
CA GLY A 56 -1.08 -0.41 3.22
C GLY A 56 -0.47 -0.35 4.61
N ILE A 57 -1.27 -0.64 5.66
CA ILE A 57 -0.81 -0.70 7.06
C ILE A 57 0.27 -1.77 7.23
N LEU A 58 0.10 -2.95 6.62
CA LEU A 58 1.07 -4.03 6.67
C LEU A 58 2.41 -3.60 6.09
N VAL A 59 2.41 -2.98 4.89
CA VAL A 59 3.63 -2.51 4.23
C VAL A 59 4.35 -1.45 5.06
N TYR A 60 3.60 -0.53 5.69
CA TYR A 60 4.14 0.44 6.63
C TYR A 60 4.74 -0.24 7.88
N HIS A 61 4.01 -1.17 8.49
CA HIS A 61 4.44 -1.86 9.72
C HIS A 61 5.75 -2.63 9.53
N TYR A 62 5.98 -3.19 8.34
CA TYR A 62 7.22 -3.87 7.99
C TYR A 62 8.34 -2.93 7.46
N GLY A 63 8.11 -1.61 7.46
CA GLY A 63 9.13 -0.61 7.13
C GLY A 63 9.45 -0.48 5.64
N PHE A 64 8.56 -0.93 4.75
CA PHE A 64 8.77 -0.80 3.30
C PHE A 64 8.39 0.58 2.75
N ILE A 65 7.61 1.35 3.53
CA ILE A 65 7.35 2.76 3.27
C ILE A 65 7.44 3.53 4.58
N ASP A 66 7.87 4.79 4.50
CA ASP A 66 7.70 5.75 5.57
C ASP A 66 6.31 6.39 5.46
N ALA A 67 5.72 6.76 6.59
CA ALA A 67 4.54 7.62 6.61
C ALA A 67 5.00 9.09 6.72
N PRO A 68 5.09 9.85 5.60
CA PRO A 68 5.47 11.25 5.66
C PRO A 68 4.43 12.14 6.35
N LEU A 69 3.27 11.58 6.73
CA LEU A 69 2.18 12.27 7.42
C LEU A 69 2.61 12.93 8.75
N PHE A 70 3.75 12.51 9.32
CA PHE A 70 4.35 13.13 10.51
C PHE A 70 5.78 13.63 10.27
N SER A 71 6.25 13.67 9.02
CA SER A 71 7.51 14.33 8.69
C SER A 71 7.30 15.83 8.84
N ASN A 72 7.69 16.34 10.01
CA ASN A 72 7.63 17.74 10.45
C ASN A 72 8.05 18.76 9.36
N LYS A 73 7.14 19.03 8.43
CA LYS A 73 7.09 20.25 7.64
C LYS A 73 5.68 20.79 7.83
N GLU A 74 5.56 21.59 8.90
CA GLU A 74 4.43 22.46 9.21
C GLU A 74 3.13 21.75 9.61
N ASN A 75 3.06 21.36 10.89
CA ASN A 75 1.83 20.98 11.59
C ASN A 75 0.90 22.21 11.77
N HIS A 76 0.34 22.77 10.69
CA HIS A 76 -0.76 23.75 10.75
C HIS A 76 -2.15 23.10 10.66
N LEU A 77 -2.22 21.77 10.50
CA LEU A 77 -3.48 21.04 10.34
C LEU A 77 -4.32 20.98 11.64
N PHE A 78 -3.68 20.97 12.81
CA PHE A 78 -4.40 20.93 14.09
C PHE A 78 -4.99 22.28 14.51
N GLU A 79 -4.44 23.40 14.02
CA GLU A 79 -4.95 24.75 14.35
C GLU A 79 -6.31 25.05 13.71
N LYS A 80 -6.63 24.42 12.57
CA LYS A 80 -7.89 24.65 11.84
C LYS A 80 -9.08 23.82 12.34
N VAL A 81 -8.84 22.74 13.09
CA VAL A 81 -9.92 21.85 13.57
C VAL A 81 -10.48 22.33 14.92
N ALA A 82 -9.80 23.27 15.58
CA ALA A 82 -10.19 23.83 16.88
C ALA A 82 -10.97 25.17 16.80
N GLN A 83 -11.44 25.59 15.62
CA GLN A 83 -12.30 26.76 15.43
C GLN A 83 -13.73 26.38 15.04
#